data_AF-A0A7C5YQP4-F1
#
_entry.id   AF-A0A7C5YQP4-F1
#
_cell.length_a   1.000
_cell.length_b   1.000
_cell.length_c   1.000
_cell.angle_alpha   90.00
_cell.angle_beta   90.00
_cell.angle_gamma   90.00
#
_symmetry.space_group_name_H-M   'P 1'
#
loop_
_entity.id
_entity.type
_entity.pdbx_description
1 polymer ?
#
loop_
_entity_poly.entity_id
_entity_poly.type
_entity_poly.pdbx_seq_one_letter_code
_entity_poly.pdbx_strand_id
1 'polypeptide(L)'
;MMAESFRELKKQAKRELEEARILIRSARKKMSAEDKKRAKELLKAIEDSLGRKEMEGLEKALEEFKVFRDEHWAGIKINRAWETIKELFWVVLIVVLIRWLLIEPFRIPTVSMVPTLLVGDQLMVNKLVYGVQIPFTTKKLFNLKKPKRGEVVVFKYPKNPNQDYVKRVIGVSGDEVRVKDGWLYINDKAVEREYLGIYDGPIDGGFCLSYELYLEKIDGKEHEMILCQTSHFGDDYGPVIVPENSIFAMGDNRDNSEDSRSWGFVPLDNIKGKAMFIHLPLDPDNHYLPRWKRFFKRIR
;
A
#
# COMPACT_ATOMS: atom_id res chain seq x y z
N MET A 1 -28.95 -1.26 -43.63
CA MET A 1 -29.01 0.21 -43.88
C MET A 1 -29.44 1.01 -42.65
N MET A 2 -30.68 0.92 -42.14
CA MET A 2 -31.11 1.76 -40.99
C MET A 2 -30.31 1.54 -39.68
N ALA A 3 -30.00 0.29 -39.32
CA ALA A 3 -29.27 -0.01 -38.08
C ALA A 3 -27.80 0.46 -38.09
N GLU A 4 -27.22 0.60 -39.27
CA GLU A 4 -25.84 1.01 -39.49
C GLU A 4 -25.73 2.54 -39.46
N SER A 5 -26.70 3.23 -40.09
CA SER A 5 -26.87 4.68 -40.01
C SER A 5 -27.02 5.16 -38.56
N PHE A 6 -27.91 4.53 -37.78
CA PHE A 6 -28.08 4.88 -36.37
C PHE A 6 -26.83 4.65 -35.51
N ARG A 7 -26.00 3.65 -35.87
CA ARG A 7 -24.75 3.34 -35.16
C ARG A 7 -23.71 4.45 -35.34
N GLU A 8 -23.57 4.95 -36.57
CA GLU A 8 -22.69 6.09 -36.87
C GLU A 8 -23.20 7.39 -36.25
N LEU A 9 -24.50 7.65 -36.34
CA LEU A 9 -25.15 8.78 -35.66
C LEU A 9 -24.93 8.75 -34.14
N LYS A 10 -25.06 7.57 -33.53
CA LYS A 10 -24.78 7.38 -32.10
C LYS A 10 -23.32 7.65 -31.75
N LYS A 11 -22.38 7.24 -32.61
CA LYS A 11 -20.95 7.46 -32.41
C LYS A 11 -20.60 8.95 -32.54
N GLN A 12 -21.16 9.63 -33.53
CA GLN A 12 -21.05 11.07 -33.71
C GLN A 12 -21.65 11.84 -32.53
N ALA A 13 -22.86 11.46 -32.09
CA ALA A 13 -23.52 12.09 -30.96
C ALA A 13 -22.72 11.98 -29.67
N LYS A 14 -22.14 10.79 -29.39
CA LYS A 14 -21.24 10.62 -28.24
C LYS A 14 -20.01 11.51 -28.29
N ARG A 15 -19.40 11.65 -29.48
CA ARG A 15 -18.23 12.50 -29.68
C ARG A 15 -18.57 13.98 -29.48
N GLU A 16 -19.67 14.45 -30.06
CA GLU A 16 -20.13 15.83 -29.93
C GLU A 16 -20.52 16.14 -28.47
N LEU A 17 -21.22 15.23 -27.78
CA LEU A 17 -21.52 15.35 -26.35
C LEU A 17 -20.25 15.51 -25.50
N GLU A 18 -19.20 14.73 -25.80
CA GLU A 18 -17.95 14.79 -25.08
C GLU A 18 -17.22 16.12 -25.33
N GLU A 19 -17.17 16.57 -26.58
CA GLU A 19 -16.59 17.86 -26.96
C GLU A 19 -17.35 19.04 -26.33
N ALA A 20 -18.68 19.00 -26.36
CA ALA A 20 -19.57 19.95 -25.70
C ALA A 20 -19.34 20.06 -24.20
N ARG A 21 -19.22 18.91 -23.51
CA ARG A 21 -18.95 18.87 -22.07
C ARG A 21 -17.58 19.48 -21.75
N ILE A 22 -16.56 19.20 -22.56
CA ILE A 22 -15.22 19.79 -22.43
C ILE A 22 -15.27 21.30 -22.68
N LEU A 23 -16.01 21.76 -23.70
CA LEU A 23 -16.20 23.19 -24.01
C LEU A 23 -16.87 23.93 -22.88
N ILE A 24 -18.01 23.44 -22.39
CA ILE A 24 -18.72 24.06 -21.27
C ILE A 24 -17.83 24.13 -20.02
N ARG A 25 -16.99 23.11 -19.78
CA ARG A 25 -16.07 23.07 -18.62
C ARG A 25 -14.89 24.06 -18.79
N SER A 26 -14.32 24.15 -19.98
CA SER A 26 -13.14 24.99 -20.29
C SER A 26 -13.50 26.47 -20.57
N ALA A 27 -14.60 26.73 -21.29
CA ALA A 27 -15.12 28.06 -21.61
C ALA A 27 -16.01 28.64 -20.50
N ARG A 28 -16.20 27.92 -19.37
CA ARG A 28 -17.08 28.31 -18.25
C ARG A 28 -16.89 29.74 -17.75
N LYS A 29 -15.65 30.26 -17.79
CA LYS A 29 -15.34 31.63 -17.35
C LYS A 29 -15.63 32.71 -18.41
N LYS A 30 -15.74 32.34 -19.68
CA LYS A 30 -15.95 33.25 -20.82
C LYS A 30 -17.41 33.34 -21.28
N MET A 31 -18.29 32.46 -20.78
CA MET A 31 -19.69 32.39 -21.19
C MET A 31 -20.63 33.17 -20.26
N SER A 32 -21.64 33.80 -20.86
CA SER A 32 -22.78 34.38 -20.14
C SER A 32 -23.58 33.28 -19.39
N ALA A 33 -24.42 33.68 -18.44
CA ALA A 33 -25.28 32.73 -17.73
C ALA A 33 -26.32 32.07 -18.66
N GLU A 34 -26.75 32.80 -19.70
CA GLU A 34 -27.75 32.39 -20.68
C GLU A 34 -27.21 31.32 -21.62
N ASP A 35 -26.01 31.53 -22.17
CA ASP A 35 -25.33 30.56 -23.05
C ASP A 35 -25.05 29.25 -22.31
N LYS A 36 -24.72 29.31 -21.01
CA LYS A 36 -24.51 28.12 -20.17
C LYS A 36 -25.79 27.31 -19.99
N LYS A 37 -26.92 28.00 -19.85
CA LYS A 37 -28.23 27.36 -19.72
C LYS A 37 -28.61 26.70 -21.04
N ARG A 38 -28.46 27.44 -22.16
CA ARG A 38 -28.77 26.94 -23.51
C ARG A 38 -27.90 25.74 -23.90
N ALA A 39 -26.60 25.79 -23.62
CA ALA A 39 -25.69 24.68 -23.89
C ALA A 39 -26.04 23.41 -23.08
N LYS A 40 -26.50 23.56 -21.84
CA LYS A 40 -26.97 22.43 -21.02
C LYS A 40 -28.29 21.84 -21.54
N GLU A 41 -29.21 22.68 -22.00
CA GLU A 41 -30.48 22.24 -22.60
C GLU A 41 -30.24 21.43 -23.88
N LEU A 42 -29.36 21.90 -24.75
CA LEU A 42 -28.98 21.20 -25.98
C LEU A 42 -28.29 19.87 -25.69
N LEU A 43 -27.36 19.84 -24.73
CA LEU A 43 -26.73 18.59 -24.26
C LEU A 43 -27.77 17.58 -23.76
N LYS A 44 -28.73 18.04 -22.96
CA LYS A 44 -29.79 17.19 -22.42
C LYS A 44 -30.71 16.67 -23.51
N ALA A 45 -31.04 17.49 -24.51
CA ALA A 45 -31.81 17.06 -25.68
C ALA A 45 -31.11 15.94 -26.45
N ILE A 46 -29.79 16.05 -26.66
CA ILE A 46 -29.00 14.99 -27.30
C ILE A 46 -29.00 13.70 -26.46
N GLU A 47 -28.84 13.81 -25.13
CA GLU A 47 -28.90 12.66 -24.20
C GLU A 47 -30.27 11.97 -24.19
N ASP A 48 -31.35 12.74 -24.14
CA ASP A 48 -32.73 12.25 -24.14
C ASP A 48 -33.06 11.54 -25.46
N SER A 49 -32.68 12.11 -26.60
CA SER A 49 -32.84 11.49 -27.94
C SER A 49 -32.02 10.21 -28.08
N LEU A 50 -30.80 10.17 -27.54
CA LEU A 50 -29.96 8.96 -27.47
C LEU A 50 -30.60 7.85 -26.62
N GLY A 51 -31.20 8.22 -25.49
CA GLY A 51 -31.89 7.28 -24.59
C GLY A 51 -33.15 6.69 -25.21
N ARG A 52 -33.93 7.52 -25.92
CA ARG A 52 -35.16 7.12 -26.63
C ARG A 52 -34.93 6.39 -27.96
N LYS A 53 -33.69 6.36 -28.45
CA LYS A 53 -33.31 5.82 -29.77
C LYS A 53 -34.05 6.50 -30.94
N GLU A 54 -34.33 7.79 -30.80
CA GLU A 54 -35.06 8.58 -31.78
C GLU A 54 -34.07 9.21 -32.77
N MET A 55 -34.09 8.77 -34.04
CA MET A 55 -33.12 9.25 -35.04
C MET A 55 -33.32 10.73 -35.39
N GLU A 56 -34.56 11.10 -35.69
CA GLU A 56 -34.91 12.46 -36.15
C GLU A 56 -34.69 13.50 -35.05
N GLY A 57 -35.08 13.17 -33.81
CA GLY A 57 -34.80 13.99 -32.64
C GLY A 57 -33.32 14.10 -32.30
N LEU A 58 -32.51 13.08 -32.62
CA LEU A 58 -31.05 13.11 -32.42
C LEU A 58 -30.36 13.97 -33.47
N GLU A 59 -30.74 13.85 -34.74
CA GLU A 59 -30.23 14.67 -35.85
C GLU A 59 -30.50 16.16 -35.59
N LYS A 60 -31.76 16.50 -35.26
CA LYS A 60 -32.15 17.88 -34.95
C LYS A 60 -31.38 18.45 -33.77
N ALA A 61 -31.25 17.69 -32.68
CA ALA A 61 -30.51 18.14 -31.50
C ALA A 61 -29.00 18.34 -31.79
N LEU A 62 -28.41 17.51 -32.65
CA LEU A 62 -27.02 17.66 -33.09
C LEU A 62 -26.83 18.88 -34.00
N GLU A 63 -27.80 19.16 -34.86
CA GLU A 63 -27.75 20.32 -35.76
C GLU A 63 -27.90 21.64 -34.98
N GLU A 64 -28.86 21.72 -34.06
CA GLU A 64 -29.02 22.88 -33.15
C GLU A 64 -27.76 23.09 -32.30
N PHE A 65 -27.14 22.01 -31.82
CA PHE A 65 -25.89 22.08 -31.07
C PHE A 65 -24.71 22.54 -31.93
N LYS A 66 -24.61 22.10 -33.19
CA LYS A 66 -23.59 22.57 -34.13
C LYS A 66 -23.72 24.06 -34.41
N VAL A 67 -24.93 24.55 -34.69
CA VAL A 67 -25.18 25.98 -34.93
C VAL A 67 -24.76 26.80 -33.70
N PHE A 68 -25.23 26.39 -32.51
CA PHE A 68 -24.85 27.05 -31.27
C PHE A 68 -23.34 27.07 -31.04
N ARG A 69 -22.65 25.94 -31.28
CA ARG A 69 -21.19 25.82 -31.18
C ARG A 69 -20.49 26.75 -32.17
N ASP A 70 -20.94 26.80 -33.42
CA ASP A 70 -20.27 27.57 -34.44
C ASP A 70 -20.46 29.09 -34.19
N GLU A 71 -21.61 29.52 -33.66
CA GLU A 71 -21.85 30.91 -33.26
C GLU A 71 -21.04 31.34 -32.03
N HIS A 72 -20.97 30.49 -30.99
CA HIS A 72 -20.44 30.88 -29.68
C HIS A 72 -19.00 30.39 -29.44
N TRP A 73 -18.54 29.37 -30.16
CA TRP A 73 -17.30 28.64 -29.88
C TRP A 73 -16.35 28.46 -31.08
N ALA A 74 -16.64 29.03 -32.26
CA ALA A 74 -15.76 28.91 -33.45
C ALA A 74 -14.28 29.32 -33.23
N GLY A 75 -14.01 30.20 -32.26
CA GLY A 75 -12.64 30.63 -31.91
C GLY A 75 -11.94 29.79 -30.83
N ILE A 76 -12.64 28.84 -30.19
CA ILE A 76 -12.12 28.09 -29.04
C ILE A 76 -11.47 26.79 -29.53
N LYS A 77 -10.16 26.83 -29.76
CA LYS A 77 -9.36 25.61 -30.00
C LYS A 77 -9.23 24.82 -28.70
N ILE A 78 -10.02 23.77 -28.55
CA ILE A 78 -9.87 22.81 -27.45
C ILE A 78 -8.60 21.99 -27.71
N ASN A 79 -7.60 22.12 -26.83
CA ASN A 79 -6.47 21.20 -26.85
C ASN A 79 -6.86 19.91 -26.12
N ARG A 80 -7.46 18.96 -26.86
CA ARG A 80 -7.96 17.69 -26.31
C ARG A 80 -6.88 16.92 -25.55
N ALA A 81 -5.65 16.92 -26.09
CA ALA A 81 -4.51 16.31 -25.44
C ALA A 81 -4.23 16.92 -24.06
N TRP A 82 -4.34 18.24 -23.94
CA TRP A 82 -4.10 18.95 -22.68
C TRP A 82 -5.13 18.61 -21.59
N GLU A 83 -6.41 18.44 -21.95
CA GLU A 83 -7.43 18.06 -20.97
C GLU A 83 -7.25 16.60 -20.51
N THR A 84 -6.93 15.67 -21.42
CA THR A 84 -6.57 14.29 -21.03
C THR A 84 -5.34 14.25 -20.15
N ILE A 85 -4.29 15.02 -20.47
CA ILE A 85 -3.08 15.13 -19.65
C ILE A 85 -3.41 15.69 -18.26
N LYS A 86 -4.27 16.72 -18.17
CA LYS A 86 -4.67 17.31 -16.89
C LYS A 86 -5.43 16.32 -16.01
N GLU A 87 -6.38 15.56 -16.58
CA GLU A 87 -7.13 14.54 -15.84
C GLU A 87 -6.20 13.42 -15.35
N LEU A 88 -5.32 12.93 -16.24
CA LEU A 88 -4.32 11.91 -15.87
C LEU A 88 -3.36 12.43 -14.80
N PHE A 89 -2.92 13.70 -14.90
CA PHE A 89 -2.06 14.33 -13.91
C PHE A 89 -2.67 14.29 -12.51
N TRP A 90 -3.96 14.66 -12.36
CA TRP A 90 -4.61 14.62 -11.05
C TRP A 90 -4.73 13.19 -10.51
N VAL A 91 -5.03 12.20 -11.35
CA VAL A 91 -5.06 10.78 -10.93
C VAL A 91 -3.69 10.33 -10.46
N VAL A 92 -2.64 10.58 -11.25
CA VAL A 92 -1.26 10.23 -10.90
C VAL A 92 -0.83 10.97 -9.63
N LEU A 93 -1.15 12.25 -9.51
CA LEU A 93 -0.83 13.05 -8.33
C LEU A 93 -1.50 12.49 -7.08
N ILE A 94 -2.79 12.14 -7.14
CA ILE A 94 -3.50 11.51 -6.02
C ILE A 94 -2.84 10.19 -5.64
N VAL A 95 -2.53 9.33 -6.61
CA VAL A 95 -1.85 8.04 -6.35
C VAL A 95 -0.47 8.25 -5.74
N VAL A 96 0.30 9.22 -6.22
CA VAL A 96 1.63 9.59 -5.68
C VAL A 96 1.50 10.13 -4.26
N LEU A 97 0.53 11.01 -3.99
CA LEU A 97 0.29 11.56 -2.65
C LEU A 97 -0.16 10.48 -1.66
N ILE A 98 -1.06 9.57 -2.08
CA ILE A 98 -1.47 8.41 -1.29
C ILE A 98 -0.27 7.51 -0.99
N ARG A 99 0.55 7.21 -2.01
CA ARG A 99 1.76 6.37 -1.84
C ARG A 99 2.78 7.03 -0.93
N TRP A 100 2.93 8.34 -1.05
CA TRP A 100 3.88 9.08 -0.26
C TRP A 100 3.45 9.19 1.21
N LEU A 101 2.17 9.47 1.46
CA LEU A 101 1.66 9.79 2.79
C LEU A 101 1.13 8.57 3.56
N LEU A 102 0.43 7.66 2.87
CA LEU A 102 -0.39 6.64 3.52
C LEU A 102 0.27 5.26 3.47
N ILE A 103 0.64 4.84 2.27
CA ILE A 103 0.83 3.42 1.95
C ILE A 103 2.05 3.21 1.06
N GLU A 104 2.99 2.38 1.50
CA GLU A 104 4.19 2.02 0.72
C GLU A 104 4.33 0.50 0.59
N PRO A 105 4.55 -0.02 -0.63
CA PRO A 105 4.82 -1.43 -0.84
C PRO A 105 6.29 -1.76 -0.54
N PHE A 106 6.56 -2.84 0.19
CA PHE A 106 7.92 -3.36 0.41
C PHE A 106 8.01 -4.81 -0.03
N ARG A 107 9.14 -5.21 -0.61
CA ARG A 107 9.45 -6.59 -0.96
C ARG A 107 10.32 -7.21 0.12
N ILE A 108 10.00 -8.44 0.53
CA ILE A 108 10.80 -9.23 1.48
C ILE A 108 11.92 -9.97 0.75
N PRO A 109 13.19 -9.67 1.06
CA PRO A 109 14.33 -10.34 0.43
C PRO A 109 14.97 -11.43 1.28
N THR A 110 14.60 -11.57 2.56
CA THR A 110 15.29 -12.46 3.52
C THR A 110 14.34 -13.35 4.31
N VAL A 111 14.89 -14.42 4.90
CA VAL A 111 14.15 -15.42 5.68
C VAL A 111 13.92 -15.08 7.15
N SER A 112 14.41 -13.94 7.62
CA SER A 112 14.38 -13.55 9.05
C SER A 112 12.98 -13.44 9.66
N MET A 113 11.94 -13.33 8.83
CA MET A 113 10.54 -13.22 9.26
C MET A 113 9.71 -14.45 8.90
N VAL A 114 10.33 -15.54 8.44
CA VAL A 114 9.67 -16.83 8.24
C VAL A 114 9.20 -17.35 9.61
N PRO A 115 7.98 -17.90 9.73
CA PRO A 115 7.03 -18.24 8.66
C PRO A 115 6.00 -17.14 8.35
N THR A 116 5.97 -16.07 9.15
CA THR A 116 5.03 -14.95 8.97
C THR A 116 5.15 -14.33 7.59
N LEU A 117 6.38 -13.98 7.17
CA LEU A 117 6.71 -13.42 5.86
C LEU A 117 7.74 -14.31 5.16
N LEU A 118 7.46 -14.65 3.91
CA LEU A 118 8.36 -15.46 3.10
C LEU A 118 9.12 -14.58 2.09
N VAL A 119 10.29 -15.05 1.65
CA VAL A 119 11.06 -14.39 0.59
C VAL A 119 10.19 -14.24 -0.66
N GLY A 120 10.17 -13.04 -1.24
CA GLY A 120 9.34 -12.70 -2.39
C GLY A 120 7.94 -12.16 -2.06
N ASP A 121 7.51 -12.21 -0.80
CA ASP A 121 6.29 -11.51 -0.38
C ASP A 121 6.44 -9.99 -0.54
N GLN A 122 5.40 -9.34 -1.05
CA GLN A 122 5.26 -7.89 -1.06
C GLN A 122 4.20 -7.45 -0.05
N LEU A 123 4.64 -6.73 0.97
CA LEU A 123 3.80 -6.23 2.05
C LEU A 123 3.34 -4.80 1.78
N MET A 124 2.13 -4.52 2.23
CA MET A 124 1.60 -3.17 2.29
C MET A 124 1.85 -2.57 3.67
N VAL A 125 2.52 -1.41 3.72
CA VAL A 125 2.90 -0.74 4.97
C VAL A 125 2.07 0.51 5.19
N ASN A 126 1.50 0.65 6.39
CA ASN A 126 0.83 1.86 6.82
C ASN A 126 1.82 2.81 7.51
N LYS A 127 2.13 3.91 6.84
CA LYS A 127 3.08 4.93 7.34
C LYS A 127 2.43 5.86 8.35
N LEU A 128 1.15 6.18 8.15
CA LEU A 128 0.42 7.12 9.01
C LEU A 128 0.32 6.70 10.47
N VAL A 129 0.31 5.39 10.78
CA VAL A 129 0.10 4.92 12.17
C VAL A 129 1.09 5.56 13.14
N TYR A 130 2.34 5.73 12.71
CA TYR A 130 3.42 6.23 13.56
C TYR A 130 3.79 7.69 13.30
N GLY A 131 3.10 8.37 12.37
CA GLY A 131 3.33 9.77 12.05
C GLY A 131 3.60 10.04 10.57
N VAL A 132 3.48 11.31 10.19
CA VAL A 132 3.80 11.77 8.83
C VAL A 132 5.29 12.08 8.76
N GLN A 133 6.01 11.35 7.91
CA GLN A 133 7.43 11.57 7.66
C GLN A 133 7.61 12.78 6.74
N ILE A 134 8.51 13.69 7.11
CA ILE A 134 8.90 14.82 6.25
C ILE A 134 9.66 14.24 5.04
N PRO A 135 9.31 14.66 3.81
CA PRO A 135 9.90 14.08 2.60
C PRO A 135 11.42 14.23 2.64
N PHE A 136 12.14 13.19 2.21
CA PHE A 136 13.61 13.11 2.18
C PHE A 136 14.32 13.11 3.54
N THR A 137 13.60 13.01 4.67
CA THR A 137 14.20 12.95 6.02
C THR A 137 13.65 11.78 6.82
N THR A 138 14.26 11.45 7.97
CA THR A 138 13.69 10.50 8.95
C THR A 138 12.80 11.16 9.99
N LYS A 139 12.76 12.50 10.04
CA LYS A 139 11.99 13.23 11.04
C LYS A 139 10.50 13.13 10.75
N LYS A 140 9.73 12.94 11.82
CA LYS A 140 8.26 12.91 11.79
C LYS A 140 7.72 14.26 12.24
N LEU A 141 6.70 14.75 11.52
CA LEU A 141 6.07 16.03 11.82
C LEU A 141 5.23 15.95 13.10
N PHE A 142 4.53 14.81 13.29
CA PHE A 142 3.73 14.50 14.48
C PHE A 142 3.77 12.99 14.76
N ASN A 143 3.97 12.59 16.02
CA ASN A 143 3.91 11.20 16.45
C ASN A 143 2.48 10.83 16.86
N LEU A 144 1.77 10.10 16.00
CA LEU A 144 0.37 9.75 16.22
C LEU A 144 0.19 8.61 17.24
N LYS A 145 0.92 7.52 17.06
CA LYS A 145 0.92 6.37 17.98
C LYS A 145 2.34 5.85 18.16
N LYS A 146 2.62 5.29 19.33
CA LYS A 146 3.83 4.50 19.57
C LYS A 146 3.60 3.06 19.08
N PRO A 147 4.64 2.37 18.56
CA PRO A 147 4.58 0.93 18.27
C PRO A 147 4.19 0.15 19.52
N LYS A 148 3.46 -0.93 19.32
CA LYS A 148 3.07 -1.86 20.39
C LYS A 148 3.81 -3.18 20.24
N ARG A 149 3.98 -3.89 21.34
CA ARG A 149 4.53 -5.25 21.31
C ARG A 149 3.71 -6.15 20.38
N GLY A 150 4.40 -7.09 19.74
CA GLY A 150 3.88 -7.99 18.72
C GLY A 150 3.59 -7.35 17.37
N GLU A 151 3.71 -6.02 17.17
CA GLU A 151 3.53 -5.43 15.84
C GLU A 151 4.73 -5.73 14.92
N VAL A 152 4.48 -6.01 13.64
CA VAL A 152 5.53 -6.07 12.63
C VAL A 152 5.72 -4.69 12.00
N VAL A 153 6.95 -4.19 12.04
CA VAL A 153 7.30 -2.85 11.60
C VAL A 153 8.40 -2.86 10.56
N VAL A 154 8.35 -1.89 9.66
CA VAL A 154 9.43 -1.60 8.71
C VAL A 154 10.18 -0.38 9.21
N PHE A 155 11.51 -0.46 9.25
CA PHE A 155 12.36 0.62 9.75
C PHE A 155 13.69 0.67 9.01
N LYS A 156 14.32 1.85 9.03
CA LYS A 156 15.70 2.01 8.55
C LYS A 156 16.68 1.36 9.52
N TYR A 157 17.55 0.51 9.01
CA TYR A 157 18.56 -0.18 9.82
C TYR A 157 19.45 0.83 10.56
N PRO A 158 19.55 0.80 11.91
CA PRO A 158 20.29 1.81 12.66
C PRO A 158 21.77 1.94 12.30
N LYS A 159 22.44 0.86 11.88
CA LYS A 159 23.86 0.92 11.47
C LYS A 159 24.05 1.37 10.02
N ASN A 160 23.05 1.15 9.16
CA ASN A 160 23.08 1.59 7.77
C ASN A 160 21.69 2.06 7.30
N PRO A 161 21.39 3.37 7.38
CA PRO A 161 20.07 3.92 7.07
C PRO A 161 19.62 3.80 5.59
N ASN A 162 20.48 3.29 4.71
CA ASN A 162 20.15 2.99 3.31
C ASN A 162 19.46 1.64 3.15
N GLN A 163 19.39 0.83 4.21
CA GLN A 163 18.74 -0.47 4.22
C GLN A 163 17.48 -0.44 5.06
N ASP A 164 16.43 -1.08 4.57
CA ASP A 164 15.16 -1.24 5.28
C ASP A 164 15.03 -2.66 5.82
N TYR A 165 14.67 -2.76 7.10
CA TYR A 165 14.50 -4.02 7.80
C TYR A 165 13.04 -4.18 8.21
N VAL A 166 12.58 -5.43 8.22
CA VAL A 166 11.28 -5.82 8.74
C VAL A 166 11.50 -6.76 9.92
N LYS A 167 10.98 -6.41 11.09
CA LYS A 167 11.07 -7.18 12.33
C LYS A 167 9.81 -7.01 13.17
N ARG A 168 9.60 -7.91 14.13
CA ARG A 168 8.55 -7.82 15.14
C ARG A 168 9.03 -7.02 16.34
N VAL A 169 8.19 -6.11 16.83
CA VAL A 169 8.43 -5.37 18.07
C VAL A 169 8.25 -6.31 19.25
N ILE A 170 9.32 -6.54 20.00
CA ILE A 170 9.32 -7.37 21.20
C ILE A 170 9.20 -6.48 22.43
N GLY A 171 10.09 -5.50 22.58
CA GLY A 171 10.09 -4.55 23.68
C GLY A 171 9.85 -3.12 23.21
N VAL A 172 9.18 -2.33 24.05
CA VAL A 172 9.00 -0.87 23.88
C VAL A 172 9.70 -0.15 25.02
N SER A 173 9.84 1.19 24.93
CA SER A 173 10.50 2.00 25.95
C SER A 173 10.11 1.63 27.38
N GLY A 174 11.12 1.41 28.22
CA GLY A 174 11.00 1.01 29.62
C GLY A 174 10.96 -0.50 29.86
N ASP A 175 10.78 -1.32 28.81
CA ASP A 175 10.78 -2.77 28.97
C ASP A 175 12.15 -3.33 29.27
N GLU A 176 12.22 -4.28 30.19
CA GLU A 176 13.35 -5.19 30.28
C GLU A 176 13.13 -6.39 29.36
N VAL A 177 14.09 -6.68 28.48
CA VAL A 177 14.06 -7.83 27.58
C VAL A 177 15.27 -8.72 27.86
N ARG A 178 15.02 -10.02 27.98
CA ARG A 178 16.04 -11.05 28.15
C ARG A 178 15.68 -12.28 27.33
N VAL A 179 16.66 -12.92 26.72
CA VAL A 179 16.53 -14.27 26.17
C VAL A 179 17.44 -15.17 27.00
N LYS A 180 16.94 -16.33 27.41
CA LYS A 180 17.72 -17.33 28.14
C LYS A 180 17.31 -18.72 27.69
N ASP A 181 18.29 -19.56 27.31
CA ASP A 181 18.05 -20.90 26.79
C ASP A 181 16.98 -20.92 25.66
N GLY A 182 17.00 -19.90 24.79
CA GLY A 182 16.04 -19.71 23.68
C GLY A 182 14.64 -19.27 24.11
N TRP A 183 14.39 -19.04 25.40
CA TRP A 183 13.13 -18.50 25.93
C TRP A 183 13.18 -16.98 26.05
N LEU A 184 12.15 -16.31 25.53
CA LEU A 184 12.00 -14.86 25.60
C LEU A 184 11.31 -14.47 26.91
N TYR A 185 11.89 -13.48 27.61
CA TYR A 185 11.35 -12.86 28.82
C TYR A 185 11.17 -11.36 28.59
N ILE A 186 10.01 -10.83 28.97
CA ILE A 186 9.68 -9.40 28.94
C ILE A 186 9.23 -8.98 30.34
N ASN A 187 9.95 -8.07 30.98
CA ASN A 187 9.72 -7.62 32.36
C ASN A 187 9.62 -8.82 33.33
N ASP A 188 10.63 -9.69 33.29
CA ASP A 188 10.75 -10.95 34.04
C ASP A 188 9.67 -12.02 33.79
N LYS A 189 8.72 -11.77 32.89
CA LYS A 189 7.69 -12.75 32.51
C LYS A 189 8.11 -13.49 31.26
N ALA A 190 8.16 -14.82 31.35
CA ALA A 190 8.34 -15.68 30.18
C ALA A 190 7.18 -15.48 29.20
N VAL A 191 7.50 -15.28 27.93
CA VAL A 191 6.51 -15.19 26.87
C VAL A 191 5.97 -16.59 26.58
N GLU A 192 4.65 -16.73 26.57
CA GLU A 192 3.98 -18.00 26.30
C GLU A 192 4.26 -18.43 24.84
N ARG A 193 4.63 -19.70 24.67
CA ARG A 193 4.73 -20.34 23.36
C ARG A 193 4.22 -21.77 23.40
N GLU A 194 3.56 -22.20 22.33
CA GLU A 194 3.07 -23.56 22.13
C GLU A 194 3.81 -24.21 20.96
N TYR A 195 4.33 -25.42 21.15
CA TYR A 195 4.98 -26.17 20.08
C TYR A 195 3.94 -26.76 19.12
N LEU A 196 4.07 -26.45 17.83
CA LEU A 196 3.14 -26.89 16.78
C LEU A 196 3.68 -28.03 15.91
N GLY A 197 4.94 -28.42 16.08
CA GLY A 197 5.59 -29.45 15.27
C GLY A 197 6.82 -28.95 14.52
N ILE A 198 7.27 -29.73 13.54
CA ILE A 198 8.37 -29.34 12.65
C ILE A 198 7.80 -28.48 11.52
N TYR A 199 8.46 -27.35 11.26
CA TYR A 199 8.09 -26.46 10.16
C TYR A 199 8.43 -27.13 8.81
N ASP A 200 7.43 -27.24 7.94
CA ASP A 200 7.50 -27.88 6.62
C ASP A 200 7.36 -26.88 5.46
N GLY A 201 7.38 -25.58 5.75
CA GLY A 201 7.21 -24.52 4.76
C GLY A 201 8.51 -24.10 4.05
N PRO A 202 8.43 -23.15 3.11
CA PRO A 202 9.58 -22.69 2.35
C PRO A 202 10.63 -22.02 3.24
N ILE A 203 11.86 -22.53 3.19
CA ILE A 203 13.03 -21.93 3.83
C ILE A 203 14.09 -21.78 2.75
N ASP A 204 14.43 -20.52 2.48
CA ASP A 204 15.45 -20.17 1.50
C ASP A 204 16.82 -20.14 2.20
N GLY A 205 17.78 -20.94 1.70
CA GLY A 205 19.11 -21.09 2.31
C GLY A 205 19.18 -22.14 3.44
N GLY A 206 19.92 -23.23 3.19
CA GLY A 206 20.09 -24.38 4.07
C GLY A 206 20.99 -24.15 5.29
N PHE A 207 20.62 -23.23 6.17
CA PHE A 207 21.37 -22.95 7.41
C PHE A 207 21.05 -23.89 8.57
N CYS A 208 19.96 -24.66 8.49
CA CYS A 208 19.52 -25.58 9.53
C CYS A 208 18.91 -26.83 8.93
N LEU A 209 19.09 -27.98 9.59
CA LEU A 209 18.52 -29.27 9.17
C LEU A 209 17.01 -29.32 9.36
N SER A 210 16.50 -28.74 10.43
CA SER A 210 15.11 -28.79 10.83
C SER A 210 14.77 -27.61 11.73
N TYR A 211 13.55 -27.08 11.54
CA TYR A 211 13.04 -25.98 12.34
C TYR A 211 11.82 -26.43 13.13
N GLU A 212 11.80 -26.09 14.41
CA GLU A 212 10.63 -26.26 15.27
C GLU A 212 9.71 -25.06 15.14
N LEU A 213 8.44 -25.30 14.87
CA LEU A 213 7.39 -24.28 14.76
C LEU A 213 6.73 -24.07 16.12
N TYR A 214 6.59 -22.81 16.52
CA TYR A 214 5.87 -22.43 17.72
C TYR A 214 4.84 -21.34 17.44
N LEU A 215 3.75 -21.36 18.20
CA LEU A 215 2.82 -20.24 18.33
C LEU A 215 3.22 -19.42 19.56
N GLU A 216 3.75 -18.22 19.37
CA GLU A 216 4.17 -17.34 20.46
C GLU A 216 3.16 -16.20 20.67
N LYS A 217 2.89 -15.87 21.94
CA LYS A 217 1.87 -14.89 22.33
C LYS A 217 2.48 -13.70 23.08
N ILE A 218 2.53 -12.55 22.42
CA ILE A 218 3.04 -11.30 22.98
C ILE A 218 1.87 -10.32 23.16
N ASP A 219 1.61 -9.90 24.41
CA ASP A 219 0.51 -8.96 24.76
C ASP A 219 -0.83 -9.34 24.12
N GLY A 220 -1.15 -10.65 24.12
CA GLY A 220 -2.39 -11.19 23.56
C GLY A 220 -2.42 -11.30 22.03
N LYS A 221 -1.32 -11.00 21.33
CA LYS A 221 -1.18 -11.25 19.88
C LYS A 221 -0.39 -12.53 19.65
N GLU A 222 -1.00 -13.44 18.92
CA GLU A 222 -0.41 -14.69 18.50
C GLU A 222 0.28 -14.53 17.15
N HIS A 223 1.46 -15.11 17.04
CA HIS A 223 2.18 -15.25 15.78
C HIS A 223 3.01 -16.53 15.76
N GLU A 224 3.32 -16.98 14.56
CA GLU A 224 4.17 -18.13 14.35
C GLU A 224 5.64 -17.68 14.37
N MET A 225 6.49 -18.47 15.00
CA MET A 225 7.95 -18.32 14.99
C MET A 225 8.62 -19.68 14.84
N ILE A 226 9.85 -19.69 14.37
CA ILE A 226 10.65 -20.91 14.21
C ILE A 226 11.99 -20.81 14.95
N LEU A 227 12.40 -21.93 15.54
CA LEU A 227 13.73 -22.16 16.10
C LEU A 227 14.45 -23.21 15.27
N CYS A 228 15.74 -23.04 15.06
CA CYS A 228 16.59 -24.05 14.44
C CYS A 228 17.07 -25.05 15.50
N GLN A 229 16.88 -26.35 15.28
CA GLN A 229 17.26 -27.39 16.26
C GLN A 229 18.78 -27.51 16.46
N THR A 230 19.58 -27.03 15.51
CA THR A 230 21.05 -27.17 15.52
C THR A 230 21.79 -25.85 15.72
N SER A 231 21.08 -24.76 15.97
CA SER A 231 21.65 -23.44 16.24
C SER A 231 21.33 -23.03 17.66
N HIS A 232 22.29 -22.33 18.27
CA HIS A 232 22.13 -21.68 19.57
C HIS A 232 22.32 -20.16 19.46
N PHE A 233 22.19 -19.62 18.24
CA PHE A 233 22.45 -18.22 17.97
C PHE A 233 21.39 -17.34 18.62
N GLY A 234 21.82 -16.58 19.63
CA GLY A 234 20.94 -15.66 20.35
C GLY A 234 19.98 -16.37 21.30
N ASP A 235 20.32 -17.59 21.74
CA ASP A 235 19.64 -18.30 22.83
C ASP A 235 19.80 -17.60 24.18
N ASP A 236 20.89 -16.85 24.35
CA ASP A 236 21.14 -16.01 25.51
C ASP A 236 21.39 -14.56 25.07
N TYR A 237 20.64 -13.63 25.66
CA TYR A 237 20.81 -12.20 25.43
C TYR A 237 20.26 -11.39 26.60
N GLY A 238 20.95 -10.30 26.94
CA GLY A 238 20.51 -9.38 27.99
C GLY A 238 20.76 -9.90 29.41
N PRO A 239 20.03 -9.39 30.43
CA PRO A 239 18.91 -8.45 30.31
C PRO A 239 19.33 -7.08 29.77
N VAL A 240 18.43 -6.42 29.05
CA VAL A 240 18.58 -5.02 28.61
C VAL A 240 17.30 -4.24 28.83
N ILE A 241 17.41 -2.96 29.19
CA ILE A 241 16.27 -2.05 29.30
C ILE A 241 16.17 -1.26 27.99
N VAL A 242 15.00 -1.30 27.36
CA VAL A 242 14.72 -0.55 26.14
C VAL A 242 14.68 0.94 26.46
N PRO A 243 15.57 1.76 25.86
CA PRO A 243 15.63 3.18 26.18
C PRO A 243 14.37 3.92 25.71
N GLU A 244 14.19 5.12 26.25
CA GLU A 244 13.16 6.04 25.80
C GLU A 244 13.22 6.27 24.27
N ASN A 245 12.06 6.42 23.66
CA ASN A 245 11.89 6.59 22.22
C ASN A 245 12.59 5.54 21.36
N SER A 246 12.63 4.30 21.82
CA SER A 246 13.19 3.17 21.07
C SER A 246 12.34 1.90 21.24
N ILE A 247 12.59 0.92 20.37
CA ILE A 247 12.05 -0.44 20.45
C ILE A 247 13.18 -1.47 20.42
N PHE A 248 12.91 -2.65 20.95
CA PHE A 248 13.68 -3.87 20.73
C PHE A 248 12.90 -4.76 19.77
N ALA A 249 13.51 -5.15 18.66
CA ALA A 249 12.84 -5.88 17.59
C ALA A 249 13.57 -7.18 17.24
N MET A 250 12.83 -8.27 17.01
CA MET A 250 13.36 -9.58 16.66
C MET A 250 12.69 -10.16 15.41
N GLY A 251 13.38 -11.08 14.75
CA GLY A 251 12.80 -11.88 13.67
C GLY A 251 11.94 -13.03 14.19
N ASP A 252 10.99 -13.47 13.37
CA ASP A 252 10.18 -14.66 13.66
C ASP A 252 10.97 -15.95 13.38
N ASN A 253 12.00 -15.88 12.51
CA ASN A 253 13.01 -16.91 12.37
C ASN A 253 14.17 -16.60 13.33
N ARG A 254 14.07 -17.09 14.57
CA ARG A 254 14.85 -16.61 15.71
C ARG A 254 16.34 -16.85 15.56
N ASP A 255 16.73 -17.98 15.00
CA ASP A 255 18.14 -18.33 14.79
C ASP A 255 18.74 -17.71 13.52
N ASN A 256 17.89 -17.28 12.59
CA ASN A 256 18.30 -16.79 11.28
C ASN A 256 17.89 -15.33 11.05
N SER A 257 18.10 -14.51 12.08
CA SER A 257 17.70 -13.11 12.11
C SER A 257 18.78 -12.23 12.74
N GLU A 258 19.38 -11.38 11.91
CA GLU A 258 20.16 -10.24 12.39
C GLU A 258 19.18 -9.15 12.88
N ASP A 259 19.03 -9.03 14.19
CA ASP A 259 18.04 -8.16 14.84
C ASP A 259 18.59 -7.45 16.07
N SER A 260 17.73 -6.95 16.96
CA SER A 260 18.17 -6.13 18.09
C SER A 260 19.16 -6.86 19.01
N ARG A 261 19.20 -8.20 19.01
CA ARG A 261 20.22 -8.98 19.70
C ARG A 261 21.64 -8.73 19.15
N SER A 262 21.76 -8.34 17.88
CA SER A 262 23.02 -8.10 17.19
C SER A 262 23.44 -6.63 17.16
N TRP A 263 22.48 -5.70 16.98
CA TRP A 263 22.80 -4.27 16.76
C TRP A 263 22.17 -3.29 17.78
N GLY A 264 21.38 -3.78 18.73
CA GLY A 264 20.76 -2.97 19.79
C GLY A 264 19.36 -2.45 19.44
N PHE A 265 19.03 -1.23 19.84
CA PHE A 265 17.66 -0.71 19.78
C PHE A 265 17.36 0.09 18.49
N VAL A 266 16.09 0.14 18.08
CA VAL A 266 15.64 0.98 16.96
C VAL A 266 15.01 2.26 17.51
N PRO A 267 15.56 3.44 17.22
CA PRO A 267 14.90 4.71 17.50
C PRO A 267 13.54 4.79 16.78
N LEU A 268 12.52 5.37 17.43
CA LEU A 268 11.17 5.49 16.85
C LEU A 268 11.14 6.27 15.53
N ASP A 269 12.10 7.18 15.32
CA ASP A 269 12.25 7.96 14.09
C ASP A 269 12.72 7.12 12.90
N ASN A 270 13.36 5.96 13.16
CA ASN A 270 13.76 5.05 12.09
C ASN A 270 12.57 4.25 11.54
N ILE A 271 11.47 4.16 12.29
CA ILE A 271 10.29 3.36 11.90
C ILE A 271 9.53 4.07 10.78
N LYS A 272 9.47 3.42 9.62
CA LYS A 272 8.75 3.88 8.43
C LYS A 272 7.24 3.61 8.51
N GLY A 273 6.84 2.48 9.11
CA GLY A 273 5.42 2.14 9.20
C GLY A 273 5.15 0.73 9.72
N LYS A 274 3.86 0.42 9.88
CA LYS A 274 3.37 -0.88 10.33
C LYS A 274 3.02 -1.76 9.13
N ALA A 275 3.51 -2.99 9.11
CA ALA A 275 3.13 -3.95 8.08
C ALA A 275 1.66 -4.38 8.26
N MET A 276 0.86 -4.36 7.20
CA MET A 276 -0.58 -4.61 7.26
C MET A 276 -0.98 -5.99 6.74
N PHE A 277 -0.64 -6.26 5.48
CA PHE A 277 -1.03 -7.48 4.76
C PHE A 277 -0.10 -7.69 3.57
N ILE A 278 -0.07 -8.91 3.06
CA ILE A 278 0.66 -9.27 1.85
C ILE A 278 -0.22 -8.99 0.64
N HIS A 279 0.17 -8.06 -0.23
CA HIS A 279 -0.63 -7.72 -1.42
C HIS A 279 -0.21 -8.50 -2.67
N LEU A 280 1.05 -8.96 -2.72
CA LEU A 280 1.56 -9.75 -3.84
C LEU A 280 2.61 -10.76 -3.35
N PRO A 281 2.25 -12.04 -3.17
CA PRO A 281 3.16 -13.06 -2.67
C PRO A 281 3.84 -13.80 -3.83
N LEU A 282 4.96 -13.29 -4.34
CA LEU A 282 5.68 -13.95 -5.44
C LEU A 282 6.66 -14.98 -4.90
N ASP A 283 6.81 -16.09 -5.61
CA ASP A 283 7.73 -17.18 -5.25
C ASP A 283 9.00 -17.14 -6.13
N PRO A 284 10.14 -16.65 -5.62
CA PRO A 284 11.37 -16.57 -6.41
C PRO A 284 11.86 -17.92 -6.94
N ASP A 285 11.62 -19.00 -6.20
CA ASP A 285 12.08 -20.35 -6.55
C ASP A 285 11.18 -21.01 -7.60
N ASN A 286 9.99 -20.45 -7.81
CA ASN A 286 9.03 -20.93 -8.79
C ASN A 286 8.69 -19.84 -9.81
N HIS A 287 9.72 -19.26 -10.45
CA HIS A 287 9.60 -18.28 -11.54
C HIS A 287 8.70 -17.07 -11.20
N TYR A 288 8.71 -16.63 -9.94
CA TYR A 288 7.85 -15.57 -9.44
C TYR A 288 6.34 -15.84 -9.60
N LEU A 289 5.92 -17.10 -9.65
CA LEU A 289 4.50 -17.45 -9.64
C LEU A 289 3.85 -17.04 -8.30
N PRO A 290 2.60 -16.54 -8.32
CA PRO A 290 1.93 -16.11 -7.10
C PRO A 290 1.58 -17.29 -6.16
N ARG A 291 1.91 -17.16 -4.87
CA ARG A 291 1.44 -18.06 -3.80
C ARG A 291 0.03 -17.68 -3.39
N TRP A 292 -0.96 -18.18 -4.13
CA TRP A 292 -2.38 -17.79 -4.04
C TRP A 292 -2.95 -17.70 -2.62
N LYS A 293 -2.61 -18.66 -1.75
CA LYS A 293 -3.09 -18.71 -0.36
C LYS A 293 -2.60 -17.56 0.53
N ARG A 294 -1.59 -16.80 0.09
CA ARG A 294 -0.97 -15.71 0.86
C ARG A 294 -1.50 -14.33 0.48
N PHE A 295 -2.29 -14.19 -0.58
CA PHE A 295 -2.89 -12.90 -0.94
C PHE A 295 -3.77 -12.38 0.20
N PHE A 296 -3.57 -11.12 0.55
CA PHE A 296 -4.27 -10.42 1.62
C PHE A 296 -4.15 -11.08 3.00
N LYS A 297 -3.20 -12.01 3.20
CA LYS A 297 -2.88 -12.54 4.53
C LYS A 297 -2.51 -11.34 5.42
N ARG A 298 -3.31 -11.12 6.46
CA ARG A 298 -3.08 -10.06 7.44
C ARG A 298 -1.86 -10.42 8.28
N ILE A 299 -1.00 -9.44 8.51
CA ILE A 299 0.17 -9.61 9.36
C ILE A 299 -0.31 -9.37 10.80
N ARG A 300 -0.23 -10.43 11.61
CA ARG A 300 -0.59 -10.40 13.04
C ARG A 300 0.66 -10.28 13.88
#